data_AF-A0A923JX93-F1
#
_entry.id   AF-A0A923JX93-F1
#
_cell.length_a   1.000
_cell.length_b   1.000
_cell.length_c   1.000
_cell.angle_alpha   90.00
_cell.angle_beta   90.00
_cell.angle_gamma   90.00
#
_symmetry.space_group_name_H-M   'P 1'
#
loop_
_entity.id
_entity.type
_entity.pdbx_description
1 polymer ?
#
loop_
_entity_poly.entity_id
_entity_poly.type
_entity_poly.pdbx_seq_one_letter_code
_entity_poly.pdbx_strand_id
1 'polypeptide(L)'
;MKMLQVPLLVLGVLISAQGFAATAQQEKMKTCNAEATEQTLKGDERKAFMSKCLKATQQEKMKSCNATATEKALKGDERKAYMSDCLKKK
;
A
#
# COMPACT_ATOMS: atom_id res chain seq x y z
N MET A 1 8.77 -54.42 20.14
CA MET A 1 9.46 -53.45 19.26
C MET A 1 8.53 -53.13 18.11
N LYS A 2 7.96 -51.92 18.11
CA LYS A 2 6.86 -51.50 17.23
C LYS A 2 7.44 -50.96 15.91
N MET A 3 6.80 -51.35 14.82
CA MET A 3 7.15 -51.10 13.43
C MET A 3 7.22 -49.62 13.06
N LEU A 4 8.30 -49.24 12.36
CA LEU A 4 8.31 -48.61 11.04
C LEU A 4 7.15 -47.65 10.67
N GLN A 5 7.42 -46.33 10.59
CA GLN A 5 6.93 -45.41 9.55
C GLN A 5 7.55 -43.99 9.69
N VAL A 6 8.41 -43.63 8.74
CA VAL A 6 8.71 -42.27 8.28
C VAL A 6 8.00 -42.17 6.93
N PRO A 7 7.13 -41.18 6.63
CA PRO A 7 7.63 -39.91 6.09
C PRO A 7 6.72 -38.67 6.27
N LEU A 8 7.24 -37.52 5.81
CA LEU A 8 6.50 -36.31 5.41
C LEU A 8 6.32 -35.21 6.46
N LEU A 9 7.43 -34.57 6.80
CA LEU A 9 7.49 -33.19 7.28
C LEU A 9 7.50 -32.23 6.07
N VAL A 10 6.33 -31.97 5.48
CA VAL A 10 6.10 -30.81 4.59
C VAL A 10 4.69 -30.27 4.84
N LEU A 11 4.59 -29.22 5.64
CA LEU A 11 3.50 -28.23 5.67
C LEU A 11 4.11 -27.03 6.42
N GLY A 12 4.71 -26.07 5.73
CA GLY A 12 3.98 -25.04 5.02
C GLY A 12 4.15 -23.71 5.76
N VAL A 13 5.38 -23.20 5.84
CA VAL A 13 5.58 -21.76 6.13
C VAL A 13 5.52 -21.06 4.79
N LEU A 14 4.35 -20.46 4.60
CA LEU A 14 3.95 -19.62 3.49
C LEU A 14 5.04 -18.60 3.17
N ILE A 15 5.40 -18.62 1.89
CA ILE A 15 6.11 -17.57 1.18
C ILE A 15 5.47 -16.23 1.54
N SER A 16 6.13 -15.42 2.36
CA SER A 16 5.80 -14.00 2.52
C SER A 16 6.32 -13.23 1.30
N ALA A 17 5.76 -13.52 0.12
CA ALA A 17 5.88 -12.71 -1.08
C ALA A 17 4.65 -11.82 -1.22
N GLN A 18 4.55 -10.82 -0.34
CA GLN A 18 3.62 -9.70 -0.50
C GLN A 18 4.33 -8.41 -0.10
N GLY A 19 5.40 -8.07 -0.83
CA GLY A 19 6.29 -6.95 -0.48
C GLY A 19 6.43 -5.84 -1.51
N PHE A 20 5.77 -5.91 -2.67
CA PHE A 20 6.02 -4.95 -3.77
C PHE A 20 5.32 -3.59 -3.61
N ALA A 21 4.38 -3.44 -2.66
CA ALA A 21 3.73 -2.16 -2.39
C ALA A 21 4.41 -1.36 -1.27
N ALA A 22 5.06 -2.04 -0.30
CA ALA A 22 5.74 -1.38 0.81
C ALA A 22 7.00 -0.63 0.36
N THR A 23 7.72 -1.16 -0.63
CA THR A 23 8.98 -0.59 -1.10
C THR A 23 8.79 0.76 -1.81
N ALA A 24 7.82 0.87 -2.72
CA ALA A 24 7.62 2.10 -3.49
C ALA A 24 7.22 3.31 -2.60
N GLN A 25 6.34 3.09 -1.62
CA GLN A 25 5.94 4.13 -0.67
C GLN A 25 7.11 4.51 0.27
N GLN A 26 7.89 3.52 0.69
CA GLN A 26 9.04 3.74 1.57
C GLN A 26 10.17 4.50 0.85
N GLU A 27 10.46 4.17 -0.40
CA GLU A 27 11.42 4.91 -1.22
C GLU A 27 10.93 6.35 -1.47
N LYS A 28 9.65 6.55 -1.81
CA LYS A 28 9.05 7.88 -1.92
C LYS A 28 9.21 8.68 -0.63
N MET A 29 9.01 8.05 0.53
CA MET A 29 9.21 8.70 1.83
C MET A 29 10.65 9.13 2.09
N LYS A 30 11.64 8.32 1.69
CA LYS A 30 13.05 8.70 1.79
C LYS A 30 13.38 9.90 0.90
N THR A 31 12.97 9.86 -0.37
CA THR A 31 13.17 10.97 -1.33
C THR A 31 12.53 12.25 -0.83
N CYS A 32 11.25 12.21 -0.44
CA CYS A 32 10.54 13.36 0.10
C CYS A 32 11.29 13.96 1.31
N ASN A 33 11.79 13.14 2.25
CA ASN A 33 12.53 13.64 3.40
C ASN A 33 13.89 14.24 3.04
N ALA A 34 14.59 13.67 2.05
CA ALA A 34 15.84 14.22 1.55
C ALA A 34 15.61 15.60 0.92
N GLU A 35 14.64 15.72 0.02
CA GLU A 35 14.29 17.00 -0.64
C GLU A 35 13.84 18.07 0.35
N ALA A 36 13.10 17.70 1.40
CA ALA A 36 12.70 18.65 2.44
C ALA A 36 13.91 19.16 3.24
N THR A 37 14.91 18.29 3.47
CA THR A 37 16.13 18.64 4.20
C THR A 37 17.04 19.51 3.33
N GLU A 38 17.18 19.18 2.04
CA GLU A 38 17.93 19.98 1.06
C GLU A 38 17.35 21.38 0.92
N GLN A 39 16.03 21.50 0.88
CA GLN A 39 15.33 22.79 0.89
C GLN A 39 15.29 23.46 2.27
N THR A 40 15.91 22.87 3.29
CA THR A 40 15.96 23.38 4.68
C THR A 40 14.56 23.68 5.26
N LEU A 41 13.53 22.95 4.80
CA LEU A 41 12.15 23.16 5.25
C LEU A 41 12.01 22.73 6.71
N LYS A 42 11.36 23.59 7.52
CA LYS A 42 11.12 23.35 8.95
C LYS A 42 9.67 23.63 9.31
N GLY A 43 9.26 23.15 10.48
CA GLY A 43 7.92 23.38 11.03
C GLY A 43 6.79 23.05 10.04
N ASP A 44 5.86 23.97 9.87
CA ASP A 44 4.68 23.80 9.02
C ASP A 44 5.03 23.66 7.54
N GLU A 45 6.10 24.29 7.07
CA GLU A 45 6.54 24.20 5.67
C GLU A 45 6.96 22.78 5.31
N ARG A 46 7.74 22.13 6.18
CA ARG A 46 8.12 20.72 6.01
C ARG A 46 6.90 19.82 6.01
N LYS A 47 5.94 20.06 6.90
CA LYS A 47 4.71 19.26 7.00
C LYS A 47 3.84 19.40 5.75
N ALA A 48 3.68 20.61 5.23
CA ALA A 48 2.96 20.86 3.99
C ALA A 48 3.65 20.21 2.79
N PHE A 49 4.97 20.33 2.69
CA PHE A 49 5.77 19.69 1.65
C PHE A 49 5.68 18.16 1.74
N MET A 50 5.86 17.56 2.92
CA MET A 50 5.66 16.12 3.13
C MET A 50 4.26 15.68 2.73
N SER A 51 3.22 16.42 3.12
CA SER A 51 1.84 16.06 2.77
C SER A 51 1.60 16.09 1.26
N LYS A 52 2.17 17.07 0.55
CA LYS A 52 2.10 17.12 -0.92
C LYS A 52 2.90 16.00 -1.57
N CYS A 53 4.14 15.80 -1.13
CA CYS A 53 5.06 14.84 -1.70
C CYS A 53 4.55 13.40 -1.50
N LEU A 54 4.05 13.07 -0.31
CA LEU A 54 3.59 11.72 0.02
C LEU A 54 2.16 11.42 -0.44
N LYS A 55 1.36 12.44 -0.80
CA LYS A 55 0.01 12.20 -1.30
C LYS A 55 0.04 11.43 -2.61
N ALA A 56 -0.84 10.44 -2.70
CA ALA A 56 -1.14 9.81 -3.98
C ALA A 56 -1.84 10.84 -4.88
N THR A 57 -1.46 10.88 -6.16
CA THR A 57 -2.20 11.66 -7.15
C THR A 57 -3.63 11.14 -7.28
N GLN A 58 -4.57 11.99 -7.70
CA GLN A 58 -5.95 11.55 -7.96
C GLN A 58 -6.02 10.38 -8.94
N GLN A 59 -5.09 10.33 -9.91
CA GLN A 59 -5.01 9.25 -10.88
C GLN A 59 -4.53 7.93 -10.24
N GLU A 60 -3.48 7.96 -9.42
CA GLU A 60 -3.02 6.77 -8.67
C GLU A 60 -4.09 6.27 -7.70
N LYS A 61 -4.76 7.19 -7.02
CA LYS A 61 -5.85 6.88 -6.11
C LYS A 61 -7.04 6.26 -6.82
N MET A 62 -7.41 6.76 -7.99
CA MET A 62 -8.45 6.14 -8.80
C MET A 62 -8.06 4.73 -9.27
N LYS A 63 -6.80 4.51 -9.64
CA LYS A 63 -6.29 3.19 -9.99
C LYS A 63 -6.36 2.22 -8.81
N SER A 64 -5.90 2.63 -7.63
CA SER A 64 -5.95 1.80 -6.42
C SER A 64 -7.39 1.50 -6.00
N CYS A 65 -8.29 2.51 -5.99
CA CYS A 65 -9.70 2.31 -5.70
C CYS A 65 -10.35 1.33 -6.71
N ASN A 66 -10.04 1.43 -8.01
CA ASN A 66 -10.58 0.47 -8.99
C ASN A 66 -10.01 -0.94 -8.82
N ALA A 67 -8.72 -1.07 -8.52
CA ALA A 67 -8.08 -2.35 -8.25
C ALA A 67 -8.74 -3.04 -7.05
N THR A 68 -8.87 -2.34 -5.91
CA THR A 68 -9.51 -2.87 -4.71
C THR A 68 -11.00 -3.17 -4.92
N ALA A 69 -11.73 -2.33 -5.66
CA ALA A 69 -13.13 -2.62 -6.00
C ALA A 69 -13.27 -3.91 -6.82
N THR A 70 -12.33 -4.16 -7.73
CA THR A 70 -12.31 -5.36 -8.59
C THR A 70 -11.91 -6.60 -7.79
N GLU A 71 -10.90 -6.49 -6.93
CA GLU A 71 -10.47 -7.56 -6.02
C GLU A 71 -11.58 -7.96 -5.05
N LYS A 72 -12.34 -6.99 -4.55
CA LYS A 72 -13.54 -7.20 -3.73
C LYS A 72 -14.78 -7.63 -4.53
N ALA A 73 -14.65 -7.79 -5.85
CA ALA A 73 -15.73 -8.11 -6.78
C ALA A 73 -16.98 -7.21 -6.63
N LEU A 74 -16.80 -5.95 -6.21
CA LEU A 74 -17.89 -5.01 -6.01
C LEU A 74 -18.55 -4.68 -7.36
N LYS A 75 -19.88 -4.72 -7.41
CA LYS A 75 -20.68 -4.42 -8.59
C LYS A 75 -21.83 -3.46 -8.24
N GLY A 76 -22.42 -2.87 -9.26
CA GLY A 76 -23.60 -1.99 -9.12
C GLY A 76 -23.39 -0.88 -8.08
N ASP A 77 -24.38 -0.72 -7.21
CA ASP A 77 -24.40 0.35 -6.21
C ASP A 77 -23.29 0.22 -5.16
N GLU A 78 -22.88 -1.00 -4.80
CA GLU A 78 -21.80 -1.23 -3.84
C GLU A 78 -20.46 -0.70 -4.35
N ARG A 79 -20.17 -0.91 -5.65
CA ARG A 79 -18.96 -0.35 -6.28
C ARG A 79 -19.01 1.18 -6.29
N LYS A 80 -20.17 1.76 -6.58
CA LYS A 80 -20.35 3.21 -6.67
C LYS A 80 -20.16 3.88 -5.31
N ALA A 81 -20.74 3.31 -4.26
CA ALA A 81 -20.56 3.77 -2.88
C ALA A 81 -19.09 3.69 -2.48
N TYR A 82 -18.46 2.52 -2.67
CA TYR A 82 -17.05 2.32 -2.37
C TYR A 82 -16.14 3.30 -3.12
N MET A 83 -16.37 3.52 -4.43
CA MET A 83 -15.57 4.43 -5.23
C MET A 83 -15.70 5.88 -4.74
N SER A 84 -16.91 6.30 -4.36
CA SER A 84 -17.14 7.64 -3.80
C SER A 84 -16.36 7.84 -2.51
N ASP A 85 -16.43 6.88 -1.60
CA ASP A 85 -15.76 6.97 -0.30
C ASP A 85 -14.24 6.86 -0.43
N CYS A 86 -13.76 5.95 -1.27
CA CYS A 86 -12.34 5.77 -1.53
C CYS A 86 -11.72 7.04 -2.12
N LEU A 87 -12.37 7.65 -3.11
CA LEU A 87 -11.88 8.88 -3.74
C LEU A 87 -11.98 10.12 -2.82
N LYS A 88 -12.89 10.14 -1.84
CA LYS A 88 -13.04 11.24 -0.88
C LYS A 88 -12.04 11.23 0.27
N LYS A 89 -11.50 10.07 0.68
CA LYS A 89 -10.54 9.96 1.80
C LYS A 89 -9.24 10.72 1.52
N LYS A 90 -8.99 11.83 2.20
CA LYS A 90 -7.84 12.71 1.95
C LYS A 90 -6.49 12.08 2.23
#